data_AF-A0A928PSX3-F1
#
_entry.id   AF-A0A928PSX3-F1
#
_cell.length_a   1.000
_cell.length_b   1.000
_cell.length_c   1.000
_cell.angle_alpha   90.00
_cell.angle_beta   90.00
_cell.angle_gamma   90.00
#
_symmetry.space_group_name_H-M   'P 1'
#
loop_
_entity.id
_entity.type
_entity.pdbx_description
1 polymer ?
#
loop_
_entity_poly.entity_id
_entity_poly.type
_entity_poly.pdbx_seq_one_letter_code
_entity_poly.pdbx_strand_id
1 'polypeptide(L)'
;MGSLLETVMLICFGFSWPLNVIKAYRAGTAKGTSLPFILLIITGYVAGISAKLISGQINYVLIAYIVNLAIVSLNVLVYFRNLALDRKCEKGPEAK
;
A
#
# COMPACT_ATOMS: atom_id res chain seq x y z
N MET A 1 -3.90 26.34 9.55
CA MET A 1 -4.35 25.31 10.52
C MET A 1 -4.74 23.98 9.86
N GLY A 2 -5.41 23.96 8.69
CA GLY A 2 -5.83 22.72 8.02
C GLY A 2 -4.71 21.73 7.62
N SER A 3 -3.54 22.23 7.22
CA SER A 3 -2.44 21.37 6.76
C SER A 3 -1.83 20.48 7.86
N LEU A 4 -1.92 20.85 9.15
CA LEU A 4 -1.33 20.06 10.24
C LEU A 4 -2.11 18.78 10.49
N LEU A 5 -3.44 18.88 10.58
CA LEU A 5 -4.34 17.74 10.77
C LEU A 5 -4.31 16.79 9.57
N GLU A 6 -4.27 17.35 8.35
CA GLU A 6 -4.12 16.57 7.12
C GLU A 6 -2.78 15.81 7.10
N THR A 7 -1.68 16.45 7.54
CA THR A 7 -0.37 15.81 7.65
C THR A 7 -0.38 14.67 8.66
N VAL A 8 -0.93 14.88 9.86
CA VAL A 8 -0.98 13.86 10.90
C VAL A 8 -1.82 12.66 10.44
N MET A 9 -2.95 12.92 9.79
CA MET A 9 -3.78 11.87 9.20
C MET A 9 -3.00 11.05 8.17
N LEU A 10 -2.27 11.71 7.26
CA LEU A 10 -1.48 11.04 6.23
C LEU A 10 -0.27 10.30 6.78
N ILE A 11 0.37 10.80 7.84
CA ILE A 11 1.45 10.10 8.52
C ILE A 11 0.89 8.84 9.21
N CYS A 12 -0.21 8.94 9.95
CA CYS A 12 -0.86 7.78 10.56
C CYS A 12 -1.27 6.73 9.53
N PHE A 13 -1.90 7.15 8.42
CA PHE A 13 -2.16 6.26 7.30
C PHE A 13 -0.87 5.71 6.72
N GLY A 14 0.14 6.57 6.57
CA GLY A 14 1.52 6.27 6.16
C GLY A 14 2.10 5.07 6.88
N PHE A 15 2.05 5.09 8.20
CA PHE A 15 2.58 4.03 9.06
C PHE A 15 1.73 2.75 9.10
N SER A 16 0.46 2.80 8.71
CA SER A 16 -0.38 1.60 8.58
C SER A 16 0.13 0.64 7.51
N TRP A 17 0.62 1.17 6.38
CA TRP A 17 1.12 0.37 5.25
C TRP A 17 2.41 -0.41 5.50
N PRO A 18 3.47 0.14 6.11
CA PRO A 18 4.70 -0.61 6.40
C PRO A 18 4.43 -1.71 7.43
N LEU A 19 3.56 -1.47 8.42
CA LEU A 19 3.10 -2.52 9.33
C LEU A 19 2.39 -3.64 8.56
N ASN A 20 1.56 -3.29 7.57
CA ASN A 20 0.90 -4.25 6.70
C ASN A 20 1.90 -5.01 5.81
N VAL A 21 2.91 -4.35 5.22
CA VAL A 21 4.00 -5.00 4.47
C VAL A 21 4.70 -6.03 5.34
N ILE A 22 5.13 -5.64 6.55
CA ILE A 22 5.90 -6.52 7.44
C ILE A 22 5.05 -7.72 7.85
N LYS A 23 3.77 -7.52 8.19
CA LYS A 23 2.84 -8.60 8.50
C LYS A 23 2.63 -9.53 7.31
N ALA A 24 2.35 -8.98 6.12
CA ALA A 24 2.17 -9.77 4.91
C ALA A 24 3.44 -10.57 4.59
N TYR A 25 4.60 -9.93 4.63
CA TYR A 25 5.89 -10.56 4.39
C TYR A 25 6.17 -11.71 5.37
N ARG A 26 5.88 -11.52 6.67
CA ARG A 26 6.09 -12.54 7.70
C ARG A 26 5.04 -13.66 7.66
N ALA A 27 3.81 -13.36 7.24
CA ALA A 27 2.76 -14.35 7.10
C ALA A 27 3.04 -15.35 5.96
N GLY A 28 3.76 -14.94 4.92
CA GLY A 28 4.16 -15.82 3.81
C GLY A 28 3.01 -16.34 2.94
N THR A 29 1.79 -15.83 3.12
CA THR A 29 0.60 -16.16 2.32
C THR A 29 -0.12 -14.88 1.87
N ALA A 30 -0.75 -14.94 0.71
CA ALA A 30 -1.54 -13.84 0.15
C ALA A 30 -3.01 -13.87 0.56
N LYS A 31 -3.47 -14.94 1.24
CA LYS A 31 -4.89 -15.15 1.57
C LYS A 31 -5.50 -14.08 2.48
N GLY A 32 -4.69 -13.43 3.31
CA GLY A 32 -5.12 -12.35 4.20
C GLY A 32 -5.04 -10.94 3.59
N THR A 33 -4.59 -10.79 2.34
CA THR A 33 -4.32 -9.48 1.74
C THR A 33 -5.23 -9.23 0.54
N SER A 34 -6.04 -8.16 0.62
CA SER A 34 -6.97 -7.80 -0.46
C SER A 34 -6.30 -6.91 -1.52
N LEU A 35 -5.88 -7.51 -2.63
CA LEU A 35 -5.36 -6.81 -3.81
C LEU A 35 -6.26 -5.66 -4.32
N PRO A 36 -7.60 -5.85 -4.50
CA PRO A 36 -8.46 -4.76 -4.99
C PRO A 36 -8.53 -3.58 -4.01
N PHE A 37 -8.40 -3.83 -2.70
CA PHE A 37 -8.32 -2.77 -1.71
C PHE A 37 -7.04 -1.95 -1.88
N ILE A 38 -5.89 -2.61 -2.09
CA ILE A 38 -4.61 -1.92 -2.35
C ILE A 38 -4.67 -1.09 -3.64
N LEU A 39 -5.26 -1.62 -4.72
CA LEU A 39 -5.41 -0.89 -5.98
C LEU A 39 -6.34 0.33 -5.86
N LEU A 40 -7.42 0.19 -5.08
CA LEU A 40 -8.34 1.29 -4.81
C LEU A 40 -7.62 2.43 -4.06
N ILE A 41 -6.76 2.07 -3.10
CA ILE A 41 -5.94 3.03 -2.36
C ILE A 41 -4.95 3.72 -3.29
N ILE A 42 -4.23 2.99 -4.14
CA ILE A 42 -3.31 3.57 -5.14
C ILE A 42 -4.04 4.59 -6.00
N THR A 43 -5.20 4.22 -6.53
CA THR A 43 -6.03 5.10 -7.35
C THR A 43 -6.44 6.37 -6.57
N GLY A 44 -6.82 6.22 -5.30
CA GLY A 44 -7.13 7.35 -4.42
C GLY A 44 -5.92 8.26 -4.17
N TYR A 45 -4.72 7.69 -3.97
CA TYR A 45 -3.49 8.48 -3.80
C TYR A 45 -3.15 9.26 -5.08
N VAL A 46 -3.25 8.63 -6.26
CA VAL A 46 -3.02 9.32 -7.55
C VAL A 46 -4.04 10.44 -7.75
N ALA A 47 -5.32 10.20 -7.47
CA ALA A 47 -6.36 11.23 -7.56
C ALA A 47 -6.09 12.41 -6.61
N GLY A 48 -5.69 12.14 -5.36
CA GLY A 48 -5.33 13.16 -4.38
C GLY A 48 -4.10 14.00 -4.77
N ILE A 49 -3.07 13.34 -5.31
CA ILE A 49 -1.86 14.01 -5.83
C ILE A 49 -2.23 14.90 -7.02
N SER A 50 -3.02 14.39 -7.97
CA SER A 50 -3.50 15.16 -9.12
C SER A 50 -4.32 16.36 -8.71
N ALA A 51 -5.23 16.22 -7.74
CA ALA A 51 -6.01 17.35 -7.22
C ALA A 51 -5.10 18.43 -6.59
N LYS A 52 -4.10 18.04 -5.80
CA LYS A 52 -3.12 18.96 -5.20
C LYS A 52 -2.27 19.68 -6.26
N LEU A 53 -1.87 18.98 -7.32
CA LEU A 53 -1.14 19.56 -8.46
C LEU A 53 -2.00 20.59 -9.21
N ILE A 54 -3.26 20.27 -9.49
CA ILE A 54 -4.19 21.18 -10.17
C ILE A 54 -4.50 22.41 -9.32
N SER A 55 -4.66 22.25 -8.01
CA SER A 55 -4.88 23.38 -7.10
C SER A 55 -3.61 24.20 -6.79
N GLY A 56 -2.43 23.78 -7.29
CA GLY A 56 -1.16 24.50 -7.07
C GLY A 56 -0.67 24.51 -5.62
N GLN A 57 -1.31 23.77 -4.71
CA GLN A 57 -1.01 23.76 -3.28
C GLN A 57 0.03 22.68 -2.95
N ILE A 58 1.23 22.83 -3.52
CA ILE A 58 2.39 21.98 -3.21
C ILE A 58 2.85 22.28 -1.77
N ASN A 59 2.38 21.48 -0.83
CA ASN A 59 2.80 21.53 0.57
C ASN A 59 3.72 20.34 0.89
N TYR A 60 4.40 20.39 2.04
CA TYR A 60 5.17 19.27 2.60
C TYR A 60 4.35 17.97 2.72
N VAL A 61 3.01 18.09 2.79
CA VAL A 61 2.05 16.99 2.73
C VAL A 61 2.20 16.11 1.47
N LEU A 62 2.61 16.69 0.35
CA LEU A 62 2.82 15.97 -0.91
C LEU A 62 3.93 14.92 -0.78
N ILE A 63 4.97 15.22 0.01
CA ILE A 63 6.07 14.28 0.29
C ILE A 63 5.53 13.07 1.05
N ALA A 64 4.68 13.29 2.05
CA ALA A 64 4.01 12.20 2.76
C ALA A 64 3.15 11.35 1.82
N TYR A 65 2.44 11.97 0.87
CA TYR A 65 1.69 11.27 -0.19
C TYR A 65 2.57 10.37 -1.06
N ILE A 66 3.72 10.88 -1.54
CA ILE A 66 4.65 10.12 -2.38
C ILE A 66 5.26 8.95 -1.61
N VAL A 67 5.70 9.19 -0.37
CA VAL A 67 6.20 8.12 0.51
C VAL A 67 5.13 7.06 0.71
N ASN A 68 3.88 7.47 0.91
CA ASN A 68 2.80 6.52 1.11
C ASN A 68 2.53 5.67 -0.14
N LEU A 69 2.52 6.30 -1.31
CA LEU A 69 2.43 5.61 -2.60
C LEU A 69 3.55 4.57 -2.74
N ALA A 70 4.80 4.93 -2.41
CA ALA A 70 5.93 3.99 -2.48
C ALA A 70 5.76 2.78 -1.56
N ILE A 71 5.30 2.98 -0.31
CA ILE A 71 5.07 1.87 0.63
C ILE A 71 3.88 1.00 0.22
N VAL A 72 2.83 1.61 -0.33
CA VAL A 72 1.69 0.86 -0.87
C VAL A 72 2.09 0.04 -2.10
N SER A 73 2.99 0.56 -2.95
CA SER A 73 3.55 -0.20 -4.07
C SER A 73 4.39 -1.39 -3.57
N LEU A 74 5.14 -1.23 -2.48
CA LEU A 74 5.84 -2.36 -1.84
C LEU A 74 4.86 -3.43 -1.32
N ASN A 75 3.69 -3.04 -0.80
CA ASN A 75 2.64 -4.02 -0.45
C ASN A 75 2.23 -4.87 -1.65
N VAL A 76 2.07 -4.26 -2.84
CA VAL A 76 1.74 -5.00 -4.07
C VAL A 76 2.85 -5.99 -4.43
N LEU A 77 4.11 -5.58 -4.36
CA LEU A 77 5.24 -6.47 -4.64
C LEU A 77 5.31 -7.67 -3.67
N VAL A 78 5.12 -7.42 -2.38
CA VAL A 78 5.07 -8.49 -1.37
C VAL A 78 3.86 -9.38 -1.58
N TYR A 79 2.70 -8.82 -1.97
CA TYR A 79 1.52 -9.59 -2.32
C TYR A 79 1.80 -10.58 -3.47
N PHE A 80 2.42 -10.13 -4.57
CA PHE A 80 2.78 -11.01 -5.68
C PHE A 80 3.75 -12.10 -5.27
N ARG A 81 4.74 -11.78 -4.43
CA ARG A 81 5.66 -12.77 -3.86
C ARG A 81 4.92 -13.82 -3.04
N ASN A 82 4.05 -13.39 -2.14
CA ASN A 82 3.24 -14.29 -1.32
C ASN A 82 2.27 -15.12 -2.15
N LEU A 83 1.70 -14.57 -3.22
CA LEU A 83 0.84 -15.29 -4.15
C LEU A 83 1.62 -16.39 -4.87
N ALA A 84 2.87 -16.14 -5.24
CA ALA A 84 3.74 -17.16 -5.81
C ALA A 84 4.08 -18.28 -4.81
N LEU A 85 4.25 -17.95 -3.52
CA LEU A 85 4.44 -18.94 -2.46
C LEU A 85 3.17 -19.78 -2.22
N ASP A 86 2.00 -19.14 -2.17
CA ASP A 86 0.71 -19.80 -1.99
C ASP A 86 0.42 -20.79 -3.14
N ARG A 87 0.68 -20.38 -4.39
CA ARG A 87 0.58 -21.25 -5.58
C ARG A 87 1.54 -22.44 -5.57
N LYS A 88 2.70 -22.35 -4.90
CA LYS A 88 3.63 -23.47 -4.75
C LYS A 88 3.15 -24.45 -3.67
N CYS A 89 2.59 -23.93 -2.59
CA CYS A 89 2.00 -24.73 -1.50
C CYS A 89 0.75 -25.49 -1.98
N GLU A 90 -0.09 -24.85 -2.80
CA GLU A 90 -1.28 -25.48 -3.39
C GLU A 90 -0.94 -26.56 -4.45
N LYS A 91 0.28 -26.53 -5.01
CA LYS A 91 0.75 -27.46 -6.04
C LYS A 91 1.60 -28.64 -5.52
N GLY A 92 1.64 -28.91 -4.22
CA GLY A 92 2.33 -30.10 -3.69
C GLY A 92 1.59 -30.77 -2.53
N PRO A 93 1.48 -32.11 -2.46
CA PRO A 93 1.55 -33.15 -3.50
C PRO A 93 0.20 -33.89 -3.65
N GLU A 94 -0.55 -33.64 -4.73
CA GLU A 94 -1.53 -34.60 -5.29
C GLU A 94 -0.98 -35.29 -6.56
N ALA A 95 0.34 -35.38 -6.66
CA ALA A 95 1.04 -36.08 -7.73
C ALA A 95 1.92 -37.20 -7.16
N LYS A 96 1.34 -38.12 -6.40
CA LYS A 96 1.57 -39.57 -6.54
C LYS A 96 0.64 -40.38 -5.65
#